data_AF-A0A534B5W7-F1
#
_entry.id   AF-A0A534B5W7-F1
#
_cell.length_a   1.000
_cell.length_b   1.000
_cell.length_c   1.000
_cell.angle_alpha   90.00
_cell.angle_beta   90.00
_cell.angle_gamma   90.00
#
_symmetry.space_group_name_H-M   'P 1'
#
loop_
_entity.id
_entity.type
_entity.pdbx_description
1 polymer ?
#
loop_
_entity_poly.entity_id
_entity_poly.type
_entity_poly.pdbx_seq_one_letter_code
_entity_poly.pdbx_strand_id
1 'polypeptide(L)'
;MQLTYANDSGTISIDNTDLRFADMVVLPSEQSLIYGISLNNNPTVQDLWNSTPAFGFPYASSNAVVSSLAGTEIDGGLGQDVAGLSGYLFWNESLYAEVGGYRSAKQGAANALTGAAGPLDGTASNVIQGITPYWRVAYEYNHERSSIEAGLYGADFKLLPGA
;
A
#
# COMPACT_ATOMS: atom_id res chain seq x y z
N MET A 1 1.79 -10.61 -5.12
CA MET A 1 1.96 -11.45 -3.91
C MET A 1 3.45 -11.62 -3.68
N GLN A 2 3.92 -11.29 -2.47
CA GLN A 2 5.28 -11.50 -1.98
C GLN A 2 5.26 -12.51 -0.84
N LEU A 3 6.20 -13.45 -0.86
CA LEU A 3 6.40 -14.48 0.16
C LEU A 3 7.82 -14.38 0.70
N THR A 4 7.97 -14.48 2.01
CA THR A 4 9.28 -14.52 2.68
C THR A 4 9.47 -15.85 3.39
N TYR A 5 10.63 -16.46 3.20
CA TYR A 5 11.04 -17.66 3.93
C TYR A 5 12.03 -17.27 5.04
N ALA A 6 11.64 -17.55 6.29
CA ALA A 6 12.47 -17.35 7.46
C ALA A 6 13.32 -18.62 7.69
N ASN A 7 14.63 -18.52 7.40
CA ASN A 7 15.55 -19.65 7.48
C ASN A 7 15.72 -20.21 8.90
N ASP A 8 15.52 -19.39 9.92
CA ASP A 8 15.69 -19.71 11.34
C ASP A 8 14.50 -20.50 11.91
N SER A 9 13.28 -20.13 11.55
CA SER A 9 12.04 -20.79 11.97
C SER A 9 11.52 -21.83 10.97
N GLY A 10 12.01 -21.82 9.72
CA GLY A 10 11.52 -22.66 8.64
C GLY A 10 10.12 -22.29 8.16
N THR A 11 9.66 -21.06 8.44
CA THR A 11 8.28 -20.62 8.13
C THR A 11 8.22 -19.76 6.86
N ILE A 12 7.09 -19.82 6.16
CA ILE A 12 6.76 -18.91 5.05
C ILE A 12 5.71 -17.90 5.53
N SER A 13 5.96 -16.61 5.34
CA SER A 13 4.99 -15.53 5.56
C SER A 13 4.57 -14.88 4.24
N ILE A 14 3.34 -14.37 4.21
CA ILE A 14 2.88 -13.45 3.16
C ILE A 14 3.06 -12.03 3.70
N ASP A 15 3.84 -11.22 2.98
CA ASP A 15 4.07 -9.84 3.38
C ASP A 15 3.14 -8.91 2.59
N ASN A 16 3.38 -8.76 1.29
CA ASN A 16 2.64 -7.85 0.43
C ASN A 16 1.77 -8.61 -0.59
N THR A 17 0.49 -8.25 -0.65
CA THR A 17 -0.49 -8.77 -1.60
C THR A 17 -1.10 -7.59 -2.34
N ASP A 18 -1.08 -7.65 -3.67
CA ASP A 18 -1.86 -6.80 -4.58
C ASP A 18 -2.54 -7.72 -5.59
N LEU A 19 -3.85 -7.61 -5.69
CA LEU A 19 -4.67 -8.21 -6.73
C LEU A 19 -5.28 -7.08 -7.56
N ARG A 20 -5.02 -7.10 -8.86
CA ARG A 20 -5.37 -5.99 -9.74
C ARG A 20 -6.13 -6.46 -10.96
N PHE A 21 -7.16 -5.70 -11.30
CA PHE A 21 -7.80 -5.75 -12.61
C PHE A 21 -7.52 -4.45 -13.36
N ALA A 22 -7.19 -4.55 -14.63
CA ALA A 22 -6.94 -3.43 -15.52
C ALA A 22 -7.51 -3.72 -16.91
N ASP A 23 -8.09 -2.72 -17.54
CA ASP A 23 -8.49 -2.76 -18.93
C ASP A 23 -8.20 -1.42 -19.62
N MET A 24 -8.17 -1.41 -20.95
CA MET A 24 -7.83 -0.25 -21.76
C MET A 24 -8.91 0.02 -22.79
N VAL A 25 -9.26 1.30 -22.94
CA VAL A 25 -10.10 1.79 -24.03
C VAL A 25 -9.41 2.94 -24.75
N VAL A 26 -9.65 3.06 -26.06
CA VAL A 26 -9.30 4.26 -26.83
C VAL A 26 -10.55 5.13 -26.90
N LEU A 27 -10.42 6.36 -26.39
CA LEU A 27 -11.50 7.33 -26.38
C LEU A 27 -11.77 7.86 -27.80
N PRO A 28 -12.95 8.44 -28.08
CA PRO A 28 -13.26 9.05 -29.38
C PRO A 28 -12.28 10.14 -29.82
N SER A 29 -11.56 10.73 -28.87
CA SER A 29 -10.53 11.74 -29.06
C SER A 29 -9.13 11.15 -29.34
N GLU A 30 -9.04 9.86 -29.66
CA GLU A 30 -7.80 9.11 -29.92
C GLU A 30 -6.82 9.03 -28.72
N GLN A 31 -7.28 9.37 -27.51
CA GLN A 31 -6.51 9.20 -26.28
C GLN A 31 -6.73 7.81 -25.69
N SER A 32 -5.65 7.15 -25.27
CA SER A 32 -5.73 5.91 -24.49
C SER A 32 -6.21 6.20 -23.07
N LEU A 33 -7.01 5.30 -22.51
CA LEU A 33 -7.42 5.34 -21.11
C LEU A 33 -7.35 3.92 -20.55
N ILE A 34 -6.42 3.70 -19.62
CA ILE A 34 -6.41 2.52 -18.77
C ILE A 34 -7.24 2.83 -17.53
N TYR A 35 -8.05 1.88 -17.10
CA TYR A 35 -8.79 1.95 -15.86
C TYR A 35 -8.69 0.61 -15.13
N GLY A 36 -8.80 0.65 -13.81
CA GLY A 36 -8.67 -0.56 -13.03
C GLY A 36 -9.02 -0.39 -11.57
N ILE A 37 -8.93 -1.52 -10.87
CA ILE A 37 -9.08 -1.61 -9.42
C ILE A 37 -7.93 -2.40 -8.82
N SER A 38 -7.50 -2.03 -7.63
CA SER A 38 -6.50 -2.73 -6.83
C SER A 38 -7.09 -3.10 -5.47
N LEU A 39 -6.86 -4.35 -5.08
CA LEU A 39 -7.12 -4.90 -3.76
C LEU A 39 -5.78 -5.27 -3.14
N ASN A 40 -5.38 -4.60 -2.07
CA ASN A 40 -4.06 -4.80 -1.49
C ASN A 40 -4.03 -4.74 0.03
N ASN A 41 -2.95 -5.20 0.65
CA ASN A 41 -2.80 -5.25 2.11
C ASN A 41 -1.71 -4.30 2.67
N ASN A 42 -1.23 -3.36 1.87
CA ASN A 42 -0.18 -2.44 2.27
C ASN A 42 -0.32 -1.12 1.49
N PRO A 43 -0.51 0.03 2.17
CA PRO A 43 -0.60 1.31 1.50
C PRO A 43 0.55 1.53 0.51
N THR A 44 0.23 2.02 -0.69
CA THR A 44 1.17 2.35 -1.77
C THR A 44 1.82 1.18 -2.53
N VAL A 45 1.53 -0.07 -2.16
CA VAL A 45 2.06 -1.26 -2.86
C VAL A 45 1.61 -1.37 -4.31
N GLN A 46 0.53 -0.67 -4.66
CA GLN A 46 -0.06 -0.64 -5.99
C GLN A 46 0.60 0.37 -6.95
N ASP A 47 1.56 1.16 -6.46
CA ASP A 47 2.24 2.16 -7.27
C ASP A 47 2.98 1.57 -8.48
N LEU A 48 2.88 2.25 -9.62
CA LEU A 48 3.46 1.77 -10.89
C LEU A 48 4.96 2.05 -11.00
N TRP A 49 5.44 3.10 -10.31
CA TRP A 49 6.77 3.65 -10.48
C TRP A 49 7.76 3.26 -9.38
N ASN A 50 7.29 2.54 -8.34
CA ASN A 50 8.09 2.29 -7.14
C ASN A 50 8.65 3.61 -6.53
N SER A 51 7.89 4.71 -6.65
CA SER A 51 8.24 6.04 -6.16
C SER A 51 7.59 6.39 -4.82
N THR A 52 6.82 5.44 -4.25
CA THR A 52 6.13 5.53 -2.97
C THR A 52 6.61 4.44 -1.99
N PRO A 53 6.37 4.61 -0.67
CA PRO A 53 7.09 3.85 0.36
C PRO A 53 7.12 2.32 0.24
N ALA A 54 6.00 1.66 -0.09
CA ALA A 54 5.92 0.19 -0.01
C ALA A 54 6.96 -0.55 -0.86
N PHE A 55 7.31 0.01 -2.01
CA PHE A 55 8.40 -0.47 -2.87
C PHE A 55 9.35 0.67 -3.23
N GLY A 56 9.48 1.68 -2.36
CA GLY A 56 10.33 2.83 -2.62
C GLY A 56 11.82 2.47 -2.56
N PHE A 57 12.63 3.11 -3.39
CA PHE A 57 14.08 3.08 -3.19
C PHE A 57 14.47 3.97 -1.98
N PRO A 58 15.40 3.53 -1.10
CA PRO A 58 16.18 2.29 -1.16
C PRO A 58 15.43 1.07 -0.61
N TYR A 59 15.49 -0.05 -1.34
CA TYR A 59 14.81 -1.30 -1.00
C TYR A 59 15.42 -2.08 0.17
N ALA A 60 16.63 -1.70 0.60
CA ALA A 60 17.33 -2.33 1.72
C ALA A 60 18.17 -1.29 2.46
N SER A 61 18.18 -1.38 3.79
CA SER A 61 19.02 -0.57 4.67
C SER A 61 20.07 -1.45 5.35
N SER A 62 21.19 -0.84 5.73
CA SER A 62 22.16 -1.51 6.59
C SER A 62 21.59 -1.70 7.99
N ASN A 63 21.87 -2.85 8.60
CA ASN A 63 21.55 -3.14 10.00
C ASN A 63 22.33 -2.27 11.01
N ALA A 64 23.31 -1.49 10.56
CA ALA A 64 24.10 -0.58 11.38
C ALA A 64 23.54 0.86 11.43
N VAL A 65 22.48 1.16 10.67
CA VAL A 65 21.86 2.49 10.62
C VAL A 65 20.73 2.56 11.63
N VAL A 66 20.67 3.64 12.41
CA VAL A 66 19.52 3.98 13.24
C VAL A 66 18.49 4.65 12.34
N SER A 67 17.35 3.99 12.11
CA SER A 67 16.24 4.58 11.37
C SER A 67 15.66 5.77 12.12
N SER A 68 15.05 6.71 11.38
CA SER A 68 14.31 7.81 11.98
C SER A 68 13.20 7.25 12.87
N LEU A 69 13.07 7.75 14.10
CA LEU A 69 11.96 7.42 15.00
C LEU A 69 10.65 8.09 14.57
N ALA A 70 10.73 9.15 13.77
CA ALA A 70 9.58 9.86 13.23
C ALA A 70 9.41 9.51 11.75
N GLY A 71 8.20 9.10 11.40
CA GLY A 71 7.76 8.80 10.04
C GLY A 71 6.28 9.09 9.90
N THR A 72 5.79 9.12 8.66
CA THR A 72 4.35 9.20 8.39
C THR A 72 3.75 7.80 8.47
N GLU A 73 2.50 7.68 8.89
CA GLU A 73 1.83 6.36 9.01
C GLU A 73 1.74 5.60 7.67
N ILE A 74 1.68 6.34 6.56
CA ILE A 74 1.65 5.78 5.21
C ILE A 74 2.98 5.10 4.82
N ASP A 75 4.07 5.41 5.52
CA ASP A 75 5.40 4.86 5.32
C ASP A 75 5.56 3.55 6.12
N GLY A 76 4.84 2.53 5.68
CA GLY A 76 4.94 1.16 6.19
C GLY A 76 4.28 0.89 7.55
N GLY A 77 3.76 1.89 8.26
CA GLY A 77 3.16 1.73 9.60
C GLY A 77 1.97 0.77 9.68
N LEU A 78 1.33 0.53 8.54
CA LEU A 78 0.13 -0.30 8.42
C LEU A 78 0.28 -1.49 7.46
N GLY A 79 1.50 -1.79 7.00
CA GLY A 79 1.76 -2.96 6.18
C GLY A 79 1.25 -4.24 6.86
N GLN A 80 0.69 -5.18 6.08
CA GLN A 80 0.10 -6.44 6.54
C GLN A 80 -1.15 -6.33 7.43
N ASP A 81 -1.43 -5.16 8.00
CA ASP A 81 -2.46 -4.92 9.01
C ASP A 81 -3.75 -4.29 8.46
N VAL A 82 -3.78 -4.02 7.16
CA VAL A 82 -4.91 -3.40 6.48
C VAL A 82 -5.34 -4.19 5.25
N ALA A 83 -6.57 -3.94 4.81
CA ALA A 83 -7.04 -4.26 3.48
C ALA A 83 -7.49 -2.95 2.82
N GLY A 84 -7.02 -2.73 1.60
CA GLY A 84 -7.30 -1.57 0.77
C GLY A 84 -8.06 -1.97 -0.50
N LEU A 85 -8.94 -1.08 -0.92
CA LEU A 85 -9.57 -1.12 -2.23
C LEU A 85 -9.43 0.27 -2.86
N SER A 86 -8.89 0.32 -4.07
CA SER A 86 -8.78 1.56 -4.85
C SER A 86 -9.20 1.34 -6.29
N GLY A 87 -9.67 2.42 -6.92
CA GLY A 87 -9.85 2.52 -8.35
C GLY A 87 -8.87 3.54 -8.93
N TYR A 88 -8.32 3.25 -10.10
CA TYR A 88 -7.36 4.11 -10.76
C TYR A 88 -7.65 4.27 -12.25
N LEU A 89 -7.15 5.37 -12.79
CA LEU A 89 -7.15 5.72 -14.20
C LEU A 89 -5.73 6.12 -14.62
N PHE A 90 -5.33 5.73 -15.81
CA PHE A 90 -4.13 6.25 -16.48
C PHE A 90 -4.52 6.74 -17.86
N TRP A 91 -4.58 8.06 -18.00
CA TRP A 91 -5.06 8.76 -19.17
C TRP A 91 -3.90 9.21 -20.05
N ASN A 92 -4.05 8.94 -21.35
CA ASN A 92 -3.16 9.36 -22.42
C ASN A 92 -1.68 9.07 -22.11
N GLU A 93 -1.42 7.88 -21.56
CA GLU A 93 -0.08 7.40 -21.20
C GLU A 93 0.76 8.41 -20.41
N SER A 94 0.11 9.26 -19.61
CA SER A 94 0.80 10.35 -18.92
C SER A 94 0.17 10.73 -17.59
N LEU A 95 -1.16 10.82 -17.47
CA LEU A 95 -1.79 11.25 -16.22
C LEU A 95 -2.42 10.08 -15.48
N TYR A 96 -1.87 9.76 -14.32
CA TYR A 96 -2.41 8.77 -13.39
C TYR A 96 -3.19 9.43 -12.25
N ALA A 97 -4.35 8.88 -11.93
CA ALA A 97 -5.12 9.26 -10.76
C ALA A 97 -5.71 8.01 -10.11
N GLU A 98 -5.64 7.96 -8.79
CA GLU A 98 -6.15 6.86 -7.98
C GLU A 98 -6.84 7.40 -6.73
N VAL A 99 -7.96 6.78 -6.39
CA VAL A 99 -8.66 7.03 -5.13
C VAL A 99 -9.10 5.70 -4.53
N GLY A 100 -9.11 5.63 -3.21
CA GLY A 100 -9.52 4.42 -2.52
C GLY A 100 -9.61 4.63 -1.01
N GLY A 101 -9.67 3.52 -0.31
CA GLY A 101 -9.58 3.54 1.13
C GLY A 101 -9.11 2.24 1.74
N TYR A 102 -8.64 2.35 2.98
CA TYR A 102 -8.10 1.27 3.78
C TYR A 102 -8.93 1.05 5.04
N ARG A 103 -9.03 -0.21 5.45
CA ARG A 103 -9.59 -0.66 6.73
C ARG A 103 -8.62 -1.62 7.39
N SER A 104 -8.64 -1.68 8.73
CA SER A 104 -7.86 -2.69 9.44
C SER A 104 -8.34 -4.11 9.10
N ALA A 105 -7.37 -4.97 8.81
CA ALA A 105 -7.53 -6.38 8.53
C ALA A 105 -6.37 -7.16 9.17
N LYS A 106 -6.16 -6.94 10.47
CA LYS A 106 -5.06 -7.55 11.22
C LYS A 106 -5.15 -9.07 11.21
N GLN A 107 -4.02 -9.71 10.97
CA GLN A 107 -3.90 -11.17 10.96
C GLN A 107 -3.32 -11.68 12.29
N GLY A 108 -3.69 -12.88 12.69
CA GLY A 108 -3.06 -13.54 13.85
C GLY A 108 -3.40 -12.96 15.23
N ALA A 109 -4.51 -12.23 15.37
CA ALA A 109 -4.95 -11.73 16.66
C ALA A 109 -5.15 -12.89 17.67
N ALA A 110 -4.48 -12.77 18.82
CA ALA A 110 -4.54 -13.74 19.90
C ALA A 110 -5.15 -13.10 21.14
N ASN A 111 -5.94 -13.88 21.87
CA ASN A 111 -6.48 -13.48 23.15
C ASN A 111 -5.35 -13.43 24.20
N ALA A 112 -5.20 -12.29 24.87
CA ALA A 112 -4.12 -12.08 25.83
C ALA A 112 -4.16 -13.03 27.06
N LEU A 113 -5.33 -13.56 27.42
CA LEU A 113 -5.50 -14.46 28.57
C LEU A 113 -5.26 -15.93 28.21
N THR A 114 -5.69 -16.37 27.02
CA THR A 114 -5.65 -17.78 26.63
C THR A 114 -4.53 -18.11 25.63
N GLY A 115 -3.96 -17.11 24.97
CA GLY A 115 -3.01 -17.26 23.87
C GLY A 115 -3.61 -17.89 22.61
N ALA A 116 -4.91 -18.20 22.61
CA ALA A 116 -5.61 -18.74 21.45
C ALA A 116 -6.05 -17.63 20.51
N ALA A 117 -6.33 -17.97 19.25
CA ALA A 117 -6.90 -17.02 18.29
C ALA A 117 -8.17 -16.36 18.87
N GLY A 118 -8.24 -15.04 18.78
CA GLY A 118 -9.31 -14.25 19.38
C GLY A 118 -9.62 -12.99 18.57
N PRO A 119 -10.74 -12.31 18.85
CA PRO A 119 -11.02 -11.02 18.25
C PRO A 119 -9.97 -9.99 18.69
N LEU A 120 -9.88 -8.89 17.94
CA LEU A 120 -9.12 -7.72 18.39
C LEU A 120 -9.70 -7.22 19.72
N ASP A 121 -8.82 -6.95 20.68
CA ASP A 121 -9.17 -6.39 21.98
C ASP A 121 -8.42 -5.06 22.21
N GLY A 122 -8.53 -4.50 23.42
CA GLY A 122 -7.92 -3.21 23.77
C GLY A 122 -6.38 -3.20 23.72
N THR A 123 -5.72 -4.34 23.53
CA THR A 123 -4.26 -4.41 23.36
C THR A 123 -3.83 -4.20 21.91
N ALA A 124 -4.77 -4.22 20.95
CA ALA A 124 -4.47 -4.00 19.54
C ALA A 124 -4.20 -2.51 19.26
N SER A 125 -2.99 -2.19 18.83
CA SER A 125 -2.60 -0.87 18.33
C SER A 125 -2.84 -0.73 16.82
N ASN A 126 -2.72 0.48 16.28
CA ASN A 126 -2.80 0.75 14.83
C ASN A 126 -4.08 0.18 14.17
N VAL A 127 -5.22 0.31 14.85
CA VAL A 127 -6.53 -0.07 14.32
C VAL A 127 -7.19 1.15 13.70
N ILE A 128 -7.47 1.12 12.40
CA ILE A 128 -8.16 2.19 11.67
C ILE A 128 -9.61 2.29 12.18
N GLN A 129 -9.99 3.50 12.60
CA GLN A 129 -11.36 3.86 12.88
C GLN A 129 -12.10 4.14 11.57
N GLY A 130 -12.98 3.23 11.18
CA GLY A 130 -13.80 3.40 9.97
C GLY A 130 -13.01 3.08 8.70
N ILE A 131 -12.97 4.00 7.74
CA ILE A 131 -12.19 3.86 6.49
C ILE A 131 -11.22 5.04 6.42
N THR A 132 -9.95 4.76 6.18
CA THR A 132 -8.95 5.78 5.85
C THR A 132 -9.00 6.06 4.36
N PRO A 133 -9.33 7.28 3.91
CA PRO A 133 -9.25 7.64 2.50
C PRO A 133 -7.78 7.68 2.03
N TYR A 134 -7.55 7.28 0.79
CA TYR A 134 -6.26 7.33 0.11
C TYR A 134 -6.45 7.89 -1.31
N TRP A 135 -5.47 8.65 -1.77
CA TRP A 135 -5.42 9.15 -3.15
C TRP A 135 -3.98 9.30 -3.65
N ARG A 136 -3.81 9.22 -4.97
CA ARG A 136 -2.56 9.48 -5.67
C ARG A 136 -2.85 10.14 -7.01
N VAL A 137 -2.02 11.09 -7.40
CA VAL A 137 -1.99 11.68 -8.74
C VAL A 137 -0.54 11.73 -9.18
N ALA A 138 -0.24 11.23 -10.35
CA ALA A 138 1.11 11.24 -10.92
C ALA A 138 1.06 11.63 -12.39
N TYR A 139 2.07 12.36 -12.84
CA TYR A 139 2.27 12.70 -14.23
C TYR A 139 3.58 12.10 -14.71
N GLU A 140 3.51 11.27 -15.74
CA GLU A 140 4.63 10.70 -16.46
C GLU A 140 4.83 11.44 -17.79
N TYR A 141 6.06 11.85 -18.04
CA TYR A 141 6.51 12.34 -19.33
C TYR A 141 7.57 11.39 -19.90
N ASN A 142 7.22 10.76 -21.02
CA ASN A 142 8.12 9.89 -21.76
C ASN A 142 8.74 10.65 -22.94
N HIS A 143 10.07 10.68 -23.00
CA HIS A 143 10.83 11.28 -24.09
C HIS A 143 11.94 10.34 -24.55
N GLU A 144 11.79 9.79 -25.74
CA GLU A 144 12.71 8.82 -26.36
C GLU A 144 13.05 7.64 -25.44
N ARG A 145 14.22 7.70 -24.79
CA ARG A 145 14.78 6.65 -23.91
C ARG A 145 14.73 7.03 -22.43
N SER A 146 14.12 8.16 -22.11
CA SER A 146 14.02 8.70 -20.75
C SER A 146 12.56 8.91 -20.36
N SER A 147 12.26 8.70 -19.09
CA SER A 147 10.98 9.03 -18.50
C SER A 147 11.20 9.84 -17.22
N ILE A 148 10.28 10.76 -16.96
CA ILE A 148 10.23 11.51 -15.70
C ILE A 148 8.81 11.36 -15.16
N GLU A 149 8.71 10.93 -13.91
CA GLU A 149 7.46 10.93 -13.15
C GLU A 149 7.53 11.99 -12.05
N ALA A 150 6.42 12.71 -11.87
CA ALA A 150 6.22 13.57 -10.73
C ALA A 150 4.79 13.42 -10.22
N GLY A 151 4.65 13.21 -8.91
CA GLY A 151 3.37 12.88 -8.33
C GLY A 151 3.23 13.30 -6.88
N LEU A 152 1.98 13.26 -6.42
CA LEU A 152 1.54 13.53 -5.07
C LEU A 152 0.64 12.39 -4.61
N TYR A 153 0.65 12.11 -3.32
CA TYR A 153 -0.22 11.13 -2.71
C TYR A 153 -0.52 11.53 -1.28
N GLY A 154 -1.59 10.99 -0.72
CA GLY A 154 -1.98 11.27 0.64
C GLY A 154 -3.03 10.31 1.18
N ALA A 155 -3.09 10.24 2.50
CA ALA A 155 -4.11 9.52 3.24
C ALA A 155 -4.33 10.16 4.63
N ASP A 156 -5.52 9.96 5.19
CA ASP A 156 -5.90 10.44 6.53
C ASP A 156 -6.17 9.25 7.45
N PHE A 157 -5.17 8.86 8.25
CA PHE A 157 -5.27 7.72 9.16
C PHE A 157 -5.79 8.15 10.53
N LYS A 158 -6.99 7.67 10.87
CA LYS A 158 -7.55 7.79 12.21
C LYS A 158 -7.39 6.46 12.92
N LEU A 159 -6.49 6.41 13.91
CA LEU A 159 -6.16 5.18 14.62
C LEU A 159 -6.77 5.19 16.02
N LEU A 160 -7.30 4.03 16.42
CA LEU A 160 -7.70 3.76 17.79
C LEU A 160 -6.44 3.46 18.63
N PRO A 161 -6.40 3.92 19.90
CA PRO A 161 -5.29 3.62 20.79
C PRO A 161 -5.29 2.13 21.20
N GLY A 162 -4.10 1.57 21.36
CA GLY A 162 -3.86 0.30 22.06
C GLY A 162 -3.34 0.56 23.48
N ALA A 163 -3.60 -0.38 24.39
CA ALA A 163 -3.17 -0.37 25.79
C ALA A 163 -1.72 -0.83 26.00
#